data_AF-A0A813EVR5-F1
#
_entry.id   AF-A0A813EVR5-F1
#
_cell.length_a   1.000
_cell.length_b   1.000
_cell.length_c   1.000
_cell.angle_alpha   90.00
_cell.angle_beta   90.00
_cell.angle_gamma   90.00
#
_symmetry.space_group_name_H-M   'P 1'
#
loop_
_entity.id
_entity.type
_entity.pdbx_description
1 polymer ?
#
loop_
_entity_poly.entity_id
_entity_poly.type
_entity_poly.pdbx_seq_one_letter_code
_entity_poly.pdbx_strand_id
1 'polypeptide(L)'
;LQMYTAKAPNREKMREQKLAPMRIQPDRRWFGNTRVIAQEKMQAFRETIAKGVADPFSVVLKSSKLPMSLLRDTEGKSSRMDLLQVSPFNEVFGKKRQQKRVKLSGLNDLEGLVE
;
A
#
# COMPACT_ATOMS: atom_id res chain seq x y z
N LEU A 1 26.08 -4.38 -34.15
CA LEU A 1 26.76 -5.67 -33.86
C LEU A 1 28.01 -5.54 -33.00
N GLN A 2 28.64 -4.36 -32.89
CA GLN A 2 29.83 -4.14 -32.04
C GLN A 2 29.65 -4.54 -30.57
N MET A 3 28.42 -4.52 -30.04
CA MET A 3 28.10 -5.03 -28.70
C MET A 3 28.47 -6.52 -28.50
N TYR A 4 28.42 -7.33 -29.58
CA TYR A 4 28.71 -8.78 -29.54
C TYR A 4 30.10 -9.14 -30.08
N THR A 5 30.72 -8.24 -30.86
CA THR A 5 32.00 -8.50 -31.54
C THR A 5 33.19 -7.73 -30.96
N ALA A 6 32.95 -6.69 -30.15
CA ALA A 6 34.01 -5.95 -29.49
C ALA A 6 34.60 -6.75 -28.31
N LYS A 7 35.90 -6.55 -28.06
CA LYS A 7 36.63 -7.11 -26.93
C LYS A 7 35.91 -6.77 -25.62
N ALA A 8 35.78 -7.76 -24.73
CA ALA A 8 35.04 -7.63 -23.48
C ALA A 8 35.45 -6.36 -22.72
N PRO A 9 34.49 -5.54 -22.26
CA PRO A 9 34.79 -4.29 -21.57
C PRO A 9 35.61 -4.58 -20.31
N ASN A 10 36.57 -3.70 -20.02
CA ASN A 10 37.46 -3.86 -18.86
C ASN A 10 36.62 -3.86 -17.57
N ARG A 11 36.45 -5.05 -16.98
CA ARG A 11 35.57 -5.29 -15.81
C ARG A 11 36.08 -4.61 -14.55
N GLU A 12 37.38 -4.36 -14.45
CA GLU A 12 38.00 -3.68 -13.31
C GLU A 12 37.61 -2.20 -13.32
N LYS A 13 37.66 -1.55 -14.49
CA LYS A 13 37.22 -0.15 -14.66
C LYS A 13 35.72 0.04 -14.38
N MET A 14 34.88 -0.94 -14.71
CA MET A 14 33.44 -0.88 -14.39
C MET A 14 33.15 -1.08 -12.90
N ARG A 15 34.05 -1.72 -12.17
CA ARG A 15 33.92 -2.03 -10.74
C ARG A 15 34.60 -1.00 -9.84
N GLU A 16 35.32 -0.06 -10.42
CA GLU A 16 35.99 1.01 -9.71
C GLU A 16 34.96 1.86 -8.93
N GLN A 17 35.02 1.78 -7.61
CA GLN A 17 34.15 2.57 -6.74
C GLN A 17 34.75 3.97 -6.56
N LYS A 18 33.94 4.99 -6.81
CA LYS A 18 34.36 6.37 -6.53
C LYS A 18 34.44 6.57 -5.02
N LEU A 19 35.65 6.78 -4.49
CA LEU A 19 35.94 6.93 -3.06
C LEU A 19 35.61 8.34 -2.52
N ALA A 20 35.25 9.29 -3.38
CA ALA A 20 34.95 10.66 -2.98
C ALA A 20 33.57 10.76 -2.28
N PRO A 21 33.45 11.55 -1.20
CA PRO A 21 32.16 11.77 -0.54
C PRO A 21 31.19 12.50 -1.47
N MET A 22 30.09 11.84 -1.83
CA MET A 22 29.00 12.43 -2.61
C MET A 22 28.00 13.11 -1.66
N ARG A 23 28.02 14.45 -1.63
CA ARG A 23 27.04 15.24 -0.87
C ARG A 23 25.93 15.69 -1.80
N ILE A 24 24.70 15.64 -1.30
CA ILE A 24 23.54 16.16 -2.03
C ILE A 24 23.36 17.64 -1.63
N GLN A 25 23.35 18.54 -2.60
CA GLN A 25 23.25 19.98 -2.35
C GLN A 25 21.88 20.35 -1.76
N PRO A 26 21.77 21.21 -0.75
CA PRO A 26 20.46 21.64 -0.25
C PRO A 26 19.72 22.42 -1.34
N ASP A 27 18.52 21.98 -1.71
CA ASP A 27 17.66 22.67 -2.69
C ASP A 27 16.21 22.71 -2.22
N ARG A 28 15.59 23.90 -2.30
CA ARG A 28 14.17 24.11 -1.95
C ARG A 28 13.24 23.27 -2.83
N ARG A 29 13.66 22.95 -4.06
CA ARG A 29 12.89 22.17 -5.02
C ARG A 29 12.57 20.75 -4.54
N TRP A 30 13.32 20.20 -3.59
CA TRP A 30 13.05 18.85 -3.05
C TRP A 30 11.78 18.77 -2.20
N PHE A 31 11.41 19.89 -1.59
CA PHE A 31 10.27 19.97 -0.68
C PHE A 31 9.00 20.46 -1.39
N GLY A 32 9.09 20.78 -2.68
CA GLY A 32 7.94 21.15 -3.49
C GLY A 32 7.16 19.93 -3.96
N ASN A 33 5.84 20.08 -4.11
CA ASN A 33 4.98 19.03 -4.64
C ASN A 33 5.34 18.74 -6.10
N THR A 34 5.83 17.53 -6.41
CA THR A 34 6.30 17.16 -7.76
C THR A 34 5.24 16.48 -8.62
N ARG A 35 4.23 15.84 -8.02
CA ARG A 35 3.08 15.25 -8.72
C ARG A 35 1.80 15.61 -7.98
N VAL A 36 0.95 16.41 -8.63
CA VAL A 36 -0.36 16.84 -8.11
C VAL A 36 -1.42 16.53 -9.16
N ILE A 37 -2.57 16.06 -8.72
CA ILE A 37 -3.74 15.79 -9.57
C ILE A 37 -4.93 16.60 -9.07
N ALA A 38 -5.72 17.15 -10.00
CA ALA A 38 -6.98 17.81 -9.69
C ALA A 38 -8.06 16.77 -9.34
N GLN A 39 -8.95 17.11 -8.41
CA GLN A 39 -10.00 16.20 -7.93
C GLN A 39 -10.92 15.73 -9.06
N GLU A 40 -11.32 16.63 -9.97
CA GLU A 40 -12.16 16.30 -11.12
C GLU A 40 -11.52 15.25 -12.04
N LYS A 41 -10.21 15.38 -12.29
CA LYS A 41 -9.45 14.40 -13.09
C LYS A 41 -9.35 13.06 -12.37
N MET A 42 -9.26 13.06 -11.04
CA MET A 42 -9.25 11.83 -10.25
C MET A 42 -10.60 11.11 -10.35
N GLN A 43 -11.71 11.84 -10.27
CA GLN A 43 -13.05 11.29 -10.39
C GLN A 43 -13.32 10.73 -11.79
N ALA A 44 -13.01 11.49 -12.84
CA ALA A 44 -13.13 11.00 -14.22
C ALA A 44 -12.29 9.73 -14.44
N PHE A 45 -11.10 9.66 -13.83
CA PHE A 45 -10.25 8.48 -13.94
C PHE A 45 -10.84 7.26 -13.22
N ARG A 46 -11.44 7.44 -12.02
CA ARG A 46 -12.16 6.37 -11.31
C ARG A 46 -13.24 5.75 -12.20
N GLU A 47 -14.03 6.58 -12.90
CA GLU A 47 -15.07 6.12 -13.81
C GLU A 47 -14.52 5.37 -15.04
N THR A 48 -13.45 5.87 -15.65
CA THR A 48 -12.84 5.20 -16.82
C THR A 48 -12.24 3.84 -16.46
N ILE A 49 -11.58 3.71 -15.31
CA ILE A 49 -11.04 2.44 -14.84
C ILE A 49 -12.17 1.46 -14.50
N ALA A 50 -13.22 1.91 -13.81
CA ALA A 50 -14.35 1.03 -13.48
C ALA A 50 -14.98 0.41 -14.74
N LYS A 51 -15.11 1.20 -15.81
CA LYS A 51 -15.59 0.72 -17.11
C LYS A 51 -14.59 -0.21 -17.80
N GLY A 52 -13.30 0.14 -17.81
CA GLY A 52 -12.25 -0.64 -18.48
C GLY A 52 -11.95 -1.99 -17.82
N VAL A 53 -12.08 -2.09 -16.48
CA VAL A 53 -11.88 -3.36 -15.77
C VAL A 53 -12.99 -4.37 -16.09
N ALA A 54 -14.19 -3.89 -16.43
CA ALA A 54 -15.32 -4.75 -16.77
C ALA A 54 -15.24 -5.33 -18.20
N ASP A 55 -14.45 -4.73 -19.10
CA ASP A 55 -14.34 -5.16 -20.50
C ASP A 55 -13.15 -6.11 -20.73
N PRO A 56 -13.38 -7.42 -20.96
CA PRO A 56 -12.32 -8.41 -21.14
C PRO A 56 -11.58 -8.31 -22.48
N PHE A 57 -12.10 -7.54 -23.46
CA PHE A 57 -11.48 -7.41 -24.78
C PHE A 57 -10.55 -6.20 -24.90
N SER A 58 -10.52 -5.34 -23.88
CA SER A 58 -9.67 -4.16 -23.84
C SER A 58 -8.35 -4.43 -23.10
N VAL A 59 -7.23 -3.93 -23.64
CA VAL A 59 -5.89 -4.09 -23.04
C VAL A 59 -5.21 -2.73 -22.90
N VAL A 60 -4.58 -2.51 -21.74
CA VAL A 60 -3.83 -1.27 -21.44
C VAL A 60 -2.45 -1.32 -22.09
N LEU A 61 -2.20 -0.45 -23.07
CA LEU A 61 -0.90 -0.36 -23.76
C LEU A 61 0.16 0.39 -22.94
N LYS A 62 -0.24 1.42 -22.17
CA LYS A 62 0.65 2.22 -21.33
C LYS A 62 -0.06 2.65 -20.07
N SER A 63 0.49 2.28 -18.92
CA SER A 63 -0.03 2.72 -17.63
C SER A 63 0.27 4.20 -17.38
N SER A 64 -0.74 4.92 -16.89
CA SER A 64 -0.56 6.28 -16.39
C SER A 64 0.17 6.26 -15.05
N LYS A 65 1.05 7.24 -14.81
CA LYS A 65 1.81 7.35 -13.55
C LYS A 65 0.97 8.07 -12.50
N LEU A 66 -0.12 7.44 -12.09
CA LEU A 66 -1.04 7.95 -11.08
C LEU A 66 -0.90 7.17 -9.77
N PRO A 67 -1.10 7.84 -8.61
CA PRO A 67 -1.16 7.15 -7.34
C PRO A 67 -2.45 6.32 -7.25
N MET A 68 -2.38 5.09 -7.75
CA MET A 68 -3.49 4.12 -7.75
C MET A 68 -4.04 3.82 -6.34
N SER A 69 -3.25 4.08 -5.30
CA SER A 69 -3.70 4.00 -3.90
C SER A 69 -4.88 4.93 -3.61
N LEU A 70 -5.01 6.07 -4.30
CA LEU A 70 -6.12 7.00 -4.13
C LEU A 70 -7.42 6.54 -4.81
N LEU A 71 -7.37 5.49 -5.64
CA LEU A 71 -8.56 4.96 -6.33
C LEU A 71 -9.27 3.88 -5.54
N ARG A 72 -8.57 3.22 -4.60
CA ARG A 72 -9.16 2.20 -3.76
C ARG A 72 -9.70 2.88 -2.51
N ASP A 73 -10.97 3.25 -2.55
CA ASP A 73 -11.66 3.62 -1.32
C ASP A 73 -11.62 2.40 -0.38
N THR A 74 -11.39 2.63 0.91
CA THR A 74 -11.18 1.58 1.93
C THR A 74 -12.46 0.80 2.25
N GLU A 75 -13.39 0.70 1.31
CA GLU A 75 -14.75 0.17 1.42
C GLU A 75 -14.77 -1.32 1.78
N GLY A 76 -13.67 -2.04 1.51
CA GLY A 76 -13.51 -3.45 1.89
C GLY A 76 -12.96 -3.69 3.30
N LYS A 77 -12.50 -2.65 4.03
CA LYS A 77 -12.18 -2.79 5.44
C LYS A 77 -13.46 -2.61 6.22
N SER A 78 -14.26 -3.69 6.30
CA SER A 78 -15.30 -3.76 7.33
C SER A 78 -14.62 -3.37 8.64
N SER A 79 -15.11 -2.31 9.28
CA SER A 79 -14.68 -1.80 10.58
C SER A 79 -14.99 -2.82 11.67
N ARG A 80 -14.49 -4.05 11.54
CA ARG A 80 -14.31 -4.91 12.71
C ARG A 80 -13.37 -4.12 13.60
N MET A 81 -13.89 -3.74 14.77
CA MET A 81 -13.12 -2.99 15.75
C MET A 81 -11.78 -3.68 15.95
N ASP A 82 -10.70 -2.90 15.97
CA ASP A 82 -9.39 -3.43 16.29
C ASP A 82 -9.39 -3.89 17.75
N LEU A 83 -9.60 -5.19 17.95
CA LEU A 83 -9.73 -5.80 19.27
C LEU A 83 -8.47 -5.59 20.11
N LEU A 84 -7.30 -5.46 19.48
CA LEU A 84 -6.04 -5.27 20.20
C LEU A 84 -5.92 -3.86 20.80
N GLN A 85 -6.55 -2.85 20.18
CA GLN A 85 -6.62 -1.51 20.75
C GLN A 85 -7.60 -1.44 21.93
N VAL A 86 -8.73 -2.15 21.83
CA VAL A 86 -9.77 -2.14 22.85
C VAL A 86 -9.44 -3.08 24.01
N SER A 87 -8.73 -4.16 23.75
CA SER A 87 -8.48 -5.24 24.69
C SER A 87 -7.10 -5.87 24.41
N PRO A 88 -6.02 -5.24 24.90
CA PRO A 88 -4.67 -5.72 24.64
C PRO A 88 -4.41 -7.06 25.33
N PHE A 89 -3.53 -7.87 24.73
CA PHE A 89 -3.30 -9.26 25.15
C PHE A 89 -2.95 -9.40 26.64
N ASN A 90 -2.12 -8.50 27.18
CA ASN A 90 -1.68 -8.53 28.58
C ASN A 90 -2.80 -8.27 29.61
N GLU A 91 -3.89 -7.62 29.19
CA GLU A 91 -5.04 -7.30 30.06
C GLU A 91 -6.14 -8.35 29.97
N VAL A 92 -6.24 -9.04 28.83
CA VAL A 92 -7.20 -10.14 28.62
C VAL A 92 -6.64 -11.46 29.16
N PHE A 93 -5.36 -11.72 28.92
CA PHE A 93 -4.70 -12.98 29.26
C PHE A 93 -3.54 -12.78 30.24
N GLY A 94 -3.35 -13.75 31.14
CA GLY A 94 -2.24 -13.79 32.09
C GLY A 94 -2.61 -13.36 33.51
N LYS A 95 -1.58 -13.22 34.36
CA LYS A 95 -1.75 -13.02 35.81
C LYS A 95 -2.40 -11.68 36.17
N LYS A 96 -2.25 -10.67 35.30
CA LYS A 96 -2.83 -9.33 35.48
C LYS A 96 -4.18 -9.16 34.78
N ARG A 97 -4.81 -10.25 34.32
CA ARG A 97 -6.08 -10.18 33.59
C ARG A 97 -7.15 -9.42 34.37
N GLN A 98 -7.86 -8.52 33.71
CA GLN A 98 -8.96 -7.73 34.32
C GLN A 98 -10.33 -8.22 33.87
N GLN A 99 -10.41 -8.94 32.75
CA GLN A 99 -11.69 -9.39 32.19
C GLN A 99 -12.20 -10.64 32.91
N LYS A 100 -13.36 -10.51 33.56
CA LYS A 100 -14.03 -11.64 34.26
C LYS A 100 -15.10 -12.34 33.41
N ARG A 101 -15.69 -11.66 32.43
CA ARG A 101 -16.78 -12.19 31.58
C ARG A 101 -16.52 -11.89 30.11
N VAL A 102 -16.89 -12.83 29.24
CA VAL A 102 -16.80 -12.70 27.79
C VAL A 102 -17.90 -11.74 27.30
N LYS A 103 -17.57 -10.87 26.33
CA LYS A 103 -18.55 -10.02 25.66
C LYS A 103 -19.13 -10.80 24.49
N LEU A 104 -20.30 -11.41 24.69
CA LEU A 104 -21.05 -12.08 23.62
C LEU A 104 -22.05 -11.08 23.07
N SER A 105 -21.71 -10.42 21.96
CA SER A 105 -22.66 -9.58 21.22
C SER A 105 -23.55 -10.47 20.37
N GLY A 106 -24.81 -10.66 20.79
CA GLY A 106 -25.84 -11.36 20.01
C GLY A 106 -26.41 -12.65 20.62
N LEU A 107 -25.87 -13.13 21.75
CA LEU A 107 -26.41 -14.27 22.49
C LEU A 107 -26.99 -13.80 23.82
N ASN A 108 -28.32 -13.83 23.94
CA ASN A 108 -29.02 -13.46 25.17
C ASN A 108 -29.55 -14.69 25.93
N ASP A 109 -29.82 -15.79 25.21
CA ASP A 109 -30.48 -16.98 25.74
C ASP A 109 -29.64 -18.25 25.53
N LEU A 110 -29.89 -19.26 26.36
CA LEU A 110 -29.19 -20.55 26.28
C LEU A 110 -29.55 -21.32 25.01
N GLU A 111 -30.76 -21.13 24.50
CA GLU A 111 -31.24 -21.73 23.25
C GLU A 111 -30.40 -21.26 22.05
N GLY A 112 -30.10 -19.96 21.97
CA GLY A 112 -29.20 -19.39 20.95
C GLY A 112 -27.72 -19.73 21.12
N LEU A 113 -27.34 -20.46 22.17
CA LEU A 113 -26.01 -21.07 22.31
C LEU A 113 -25.97 -22.50 21.77
N VAL A 114 -27.14 -23.16 21.67
CA VAL A 114 -27.27 -24.57 21.30
C VAL A 114 -27.64 -24.72 19.83
N GLU A 115 -28.44 -23.80 19.27
CA GLU A 115 -28.61 -23.64 17.81
C GLU A 115 -27.33 -23.13 17.13
#